data_AF-W1PVU6-F1
#
_entry.id   AF-W1PVU6-F1
#
_cell.length_a   1.000
_cell.length_b   1.000
_cell.length_c   1.000
_cell.angle_alpha   90.00
_cell.angle_beta   90.00
_cell.angle_gamma   90.00
#
_symmetry.space_group_name_H-M   'P 1'
#
loop_
_entity.id
_entity.type
_entity.pdbx_description
1 polymer ?
#
loop_
_entity_poly.entity_id
_entity_poly.type
_entity_poly.pdbx_seq_one_letter_code
_entity_poly.pdbx_strand_id
1 'polypeptide(L)'
;MYLGERPGVPRVVFVNDQFLKWDPEHQIKVRIVSARAYHALFMHNMCIRPNAEMLENFGTPDFTIYNAGQFTCNRYTHYMTSSTSIDLNLARKEMVILGTQYASETKKGLFSVMHYLMPKRGILSLHSGCNMGKGGDVALFFGLSGTGKTTLSTDHNLFLIGDDEHCWSDNGVLNIEGGCYAKCIDLLREKEPDIWNAIKFGTVLENIVFDEHTREVDYSDKSVTENTRASYPIEHVPNAKILCLGPHPKNVAGTEDGIKEPTATFSACFGAAFIMIHPTEYAAMLAEKMQKHGATCWLVNTGWSGGRYSSLTSFHLLNDLRSLMVYTRL
;
A
#
# COMPACT_ATOMS: atom_id res chain seq x y z
N MET A 1 17.54 10.71 12.38
CA MET A 1 17.10 10.92 13.78
C MET A 1 17.18 9.59 14.54
N TYR A 2 18.29 9.32 15.23
CA TYR A 2 18.45 8.13 16.07
C TYR A 2 17.89 8.47 17.46
N LEU A 3 16.66 8.03 17.75
CA LEU A 3 16.11 8.06 19.11
C LEU A 3 16.43 6.70 19.74
N GLY A 4 17.70 6.51 20.11
CA GLY A 4 18.13 5.40 20.95
C GLY A 4 17.70 5.62 22.40
N GLU A 5 17.55 4.53 23.14
CA GLU A 5 17.22 4.52 24.57
C GLU A 5 18.22 5.40 25.34
N ARG A 6 17.73 6.51 25.91
CA ARG A 6 18.52 7.32 26.84
C ARG A 6 18.32 6.77 28.25
N PRO A 7 19.39 6.41 28.98
CA PRO A 7 19.28 6.03 30.38
C PRO A 7 18.50 7.08 31.17
N GLY A 8 17.46 6.68 31.90
CA GLY A 8 16.61 7.58 32.69
C GLY A 8 15.39 8.18 31.98
N VAL A 9 15.17 7.88 30.69
CA VAL A 9 13.92 8.24 30.00
C VAL A 9 12.90 7.10 30.18
N PRO A 10 11.65 7.39 30.63
CA PRO A 10 10.61 6.38 30.75
C PRO A 10 10.41 5.64 29.42
N ARG A 11 10.16 4.33 29.48
CA ARG A 11 9.73 3.59 28.28
C ARG A 11 8.37 4.13 27.85
N VAL A 12 8.35 4.84 26.73
CA VAL A 12 7.12 5.34 26.11
C VAL A 12 6.71 4.37 25.01
N VAL A 13 5.43 4.04 24.96
CA VAL A 13 4.80 3.38 23.83
C VAL A 13 3.80 4.31 23.19
N PHE A 14 3.66 4.22 21.88
CA PHE A 14 2.70 4.99 21.10
C PHE A 14 1.56 4.08 20.70
N VAL A 15 0.32 4.51 20.94
CA VAL A 15 -0.87 3.70 20.65
C VAL A 15 -1.76 4.47 19.69
N ASN A 16 -2.05 3.86 18.55
CA ASN A 16 -3.00 4.37 17.57
C ASN A 16 -4.22 3.44 17.54
N ASP A 17 -5.38 3.99 17.84
CA ASP A 17 -6.66 3.36 17.54
C ASP A 17 -7.18 3.93 16.22
N GLN A 18 -7.34 3.08 15.21
CA GLN A 18 -7.65 3.49 13.85
C GLN A 18 -8.59 2.49 13.16
N PHE A 19 -9.09 2.86 11.99
CA PHE A 19 -9.90 1.99 11.16
C PHE A 19 -9.17 1.60 9.88
N LEU A 20 -9.50 0.40 9.39
CA LEU A 20 -9.30 0.02 8.00
C LEU A 20 -10.64 -0.02 7.30
N LYS A 21 -10.60 0.17 5.97
CA LYS A 21 -11.75 0.07 5.07
C LYS A 21 -12.73 1.24 5.24
N TRP A 22 -12.91 2.05 4.20
CA TRP A 22 -13.74 3.27 4.32
C TRP A 22 -15.26 3.04 4.40
N ASP A 23 -15.74 1.82 4.17
CA ASP A 23 -17.16 1.51 4.30
C ASP A 23 -17.52 1.19 5.78
N PRO A 24 -18.36 2.03 6.43
CA PRO A 24 -18.68 1.92 7.86
C PRO A 24 -19.29 0.57 8.27
N GLU A 25 -20.02 -0.12 7.40
CA GLU A 25 -20.69 -1.37 7.74
C GLU A 25 -19.71 -2.52 8.00
N HIS A 26 -18.52 -2.43 7.40
CA HIS A 26 -17.52 -3.51 7.44
C HIS A 26 -16.15 -3.03 7.91
N GLN A 27 -16.08 -1.85 8.53
CA GLN A 27 -14.85 -1.30 9.11
C GLN A 27 -14.20 -2.31 10.06
N ILE A 28 -12.86 -2.33 10.05
CA ILE A 28 -12.07 -3.12 11.00
C ILE A 28 -11.38 -2.16 11.95
N LYS A 29 -11.64 -2.31 13.25
CA LYS A 29 -10.94 -1.54 14.29
C LYS A 29 -9.57 -2.14 14.55
N VAL A 30 -8.54 -1.33 14.39
CA VAL A 30 -7.16 -1.76 14.61
C VAL A 30 -6.52 -0.93 15.71
N ARG A 31 -5.85 -1.60 16.65
CA ARG A 31 -4.98 -0.97 17.64
C ARG A 31 -3.54 -1.24 17.27
N ILE A 32 -2.76 -0.21 16.98
CA ILE A 32 -1.33 -0.33 16.71
C ILE A 32 -0.55 0.21 17.91
N VAL A 33 0.22 -0.66 18.55
CA VAL A 33 1.16 -0.32 19.62
C VAL A 33 2.56 -0.30 19.03
N SER A 34 3.22 0.86 19.04
CA SER A 34 4.54 1.04 18.43
C SER A 34 5.58 1.47 19.46
N ALA A 35 6.77 0.87 19.37
CA ALA A 35 7.93 1.28 20.17
C ALA A 35 8.54 2.63 19.71
N ARG A 36 8.33 3.03 18.45
CA ARG A 36 8.90 4.27 17.89
C ARG A 36 7.81 5.23 17.42
N ALA A 37 8.03 6.52 17.68
CA ALA A 37 7.11 7.59 17.29
C ALA A 37 6.83 7.63 15.78
N TYR A 38 7.85 7.38 14.95
CA TYR A 38 7.66 7.44 13.49
C TYR A 38 6.80 6.28 12.96
N HIS A 39 6.82 5.10 13.61
CA HIS A 39 5.92 4.00 13.25
C HIS A 39 4.47 4.35 13.58
N ALA A 40 4.25 5.03 14.71
CA ALA A 40 2.93 5.57 15.05
C ALA A 40 2.48 6.64 14.05
N LEU A 41 3.36 7.57 13.66
CA LEU A 41 3.04 8.56 12.61
C LEU A 41 2.79 7.91 11.24
N PHE A 42 3.57 6.89 10.89
CA PHE A 42 3.36 6.11 9.67
C PHE A 42 1.96 5.48 9.66
N MET A 43 1.55 4.80 10.72
CA MET A 43 0.20 4.21 10.76
C MET A 43 -0.89 5.27 10.86
N HIS A 44 -0.62 6.40 11.52
CA HIS A 44 -1.52 7.56 11.51
C HIS A 44 -1.80 8.06 10.08
N ASN A 45 -0.80 7.99 9.20
CA ASN A 45 -0.95 8.29 7.78
C ASN A 45 -1.63 7.16 7.02
N MET A 46 -1.26 5.90 7.25
CA MET A 46 -1.70 4.76 6.45
C MET A 46 -3.07 4.19 6.80
N CYS A 47 -3.59 4.42 8.02
CA CYS A 47 -4.93 3.99 8.42
C CYS A 47 -5.91 5.15 8.50
N ILE A 48 -7.20 4.84 8.47
CA ILE A 48 -8.28 5.81 8.56
C ILE A 48 -8.33 6.33 10.00
N ARG A 49 -8.32 7.66 10.15
CA ARG A 49 -8.27 8.32 11.45
C ARG A 49 -9.68 8.50 12.01
N PRO A 50 -9.96 7.99 13.22
CA PRO A 50 -11.20 8.29 13.92
C PRO A 50 -11.26 9.77 14.31
N ASN A 51 -12.47 10.32 14.38
CA ASN A 51 -12.70 11.58 15.08
C ASN A 51 -12.76 11.36 16.61
N ALA A 52 -12.90 12.44 17.39
CA ALA A 52 -12.89 12.37 18.85
C ALA A 52 -14.01 11.46 19.42
N GLU A 53 -15.22 11.52 18.85
CA GLU A 53 -16.36 10.69 19.28
C GLU A 53 -16.14 9.21 18.94
N MET A 54 -15.58 8.91 17.77
CA MET A 54 -15.21 7.56 17.36
C MET A 54 -14.12 6.97 18.25
N LEU A 55 -13.19 7.79 18.75
CA LEU A 55 -12.15 7.36 19.70
C LEU A 55 -12.75 7.07 21.08
N GLU A 56 -13.62 7.95 21.58
CA GLU A 56 -14.30 7.74 22.87
C GLU A 56 -15.13 6.45 22.84
N ASN A 57 -15.75 6.14 21.70
CA ASN A 57 -16.57 4.95 21.48
C ASN A 57 -15.82 3.78 20.80
N PHE A 58 -14.48 3.82 20.71
CA PHE A 58 -13.71 2.82 19.95
C PHE A 58 -13.87 1.41 20.51
N GLY A 59 -13.95 1.29 21.84
CA GLY A 59 -14.14 0.02 22.53
C GLY A 59 -13.00 -0.97 22.29
N THR A 60 -13.32 -2.24 22.05
CA THR A 60 -12.33 -3.30 21.80
C THR A 60 -11.93 -3.33 20.32
N PRO A 61 -10.62 -3.35 19.98
CA PRO A 61 -10.17 -3.50 18.61
C PRO A 61 -10.50 -4.89 18.04
N ASP A 62 -10.75 -4.97 16.75
CA ASP A 62 -10.89 -6.23 16.02
C ASP A 62 -9.55 -6.90 15.76
N PHE A 63 -8.45 -6.13 15.75
CA PHE A 63 -7.10 -6.65 15.59
C PHE A 63 -6.07 -5.74 16.27
N THR A 64 -5.05 -6.31 16.91
CA THR A 64 -4.00 -5.55 17.60
C THR A 64 -2.62 -5.88 17.03
N ILE A 65 -1.81 -4.86 16.77
CA ILE A 65 -0.41 -5.02 16.36
C ILE A 65 0.52 -4.51 17.46
N TYR A 66 1.51 -5.32 17.79
CA TYR A 66 2.64 -4.95 18.63
C TYR A 66 3.88 -4.80 17.76
N ASN A 67 4.18 -3.57 17.35
CA ASN A 67 5.40 -3.24 16.63
C ASN A 67 6.53 -2.95 17.63
N ALA A 68 7.25 -4.01 17.96
CA ALA A 68 8.46 -4.00 18.78
C ALA A 68 9.71 -4.24 17.91
N GLY A 69 9.73 -3.71 16.68
CA GLY A 69 10.75 -3.96 15.67
C GLY A 69 12.20 -3.65 16.07
N GLN A 70 12.41 -2.81 17.09
CA GLN A 70 13.74 -2.55 17.67
C GLN A 70 14.28 -3.73 18.50
N PHE A 71 13.39 -4.59 18.99
CA PHE A 71 13.73 -5.77 19.77
C PHE A 71 13.86 -6.97 18.84
N THR A 72 14.99 -7.67 18.88
CA THR A 72 15.24 -8.84 18.03
C THR A 72 14.50 -10.07 18.55
N CYS A 73 14.06 -10.92 17.62
CA CYS A 73 13.48 -12.21 17.96
C CYS A 73 14.56 -13.16 18.51
N ASN A 74 14.17 -14.03 19.45
CA ASN A 74 15.00 -15.14 19.89
C ASN A 74 15.00 -16.24 18.82
N ARG A 75 16.10 -16.36 18.07
CA ARG A 75 16.31 -17.38 17.02
C ARG A 75 16.23 -18.83 17.49
N TYR A 76 16.30 -19.09 18.80
CA TYR A 76 16.20 -20.43 19.37
C TYR A 76 14.74 -20.85 19.66
N THR A 77 13.78 -19.93 19.47
CA THR A 77 12.35 -20.26 19.52
C THR A 77 11.98 -21.14 18.33
N HIS A 78 11.11 -22.13 18.55
CA HIS A 78 10.68 -23.07 17.52
C HIS A 78 10.12 -22.34 16.28
N TYR A 79 10.47 -22.81 15.08
CA TYR A 79 10.14 -22.20 13.77
C TYR A 79 10.80 -20.85 13.43
N MET A 80 11.54 -20.22 14.35
CA MET A 80 12.27 -18.99 14.03
C MET A 80 13.53 -19.28 13.24
N THR A 81 13.71 -18.59 12.12
CA THR A 81 14.86 -18.78 11.21
C THR A 81 15.86 -17.63 11.23
N SER A 82 15.51 -16.50 11.86
CA SER A 82 16.35 -15.31 11.91
C SER A 82 16.12 -14.51 13.21
N SER A 83 16.82 -13.38 13.36
CA SER A 83 16.57 -12.39 14.41
C SER A 83 15.31 -11.54 14.16
N THR A 84 14.61 -11.77 13.05
CA THR A 84 13.42 -11.06 12.60
C THR A 84 12.22 -12.01 12.58
N SER A 85 11.09 -11.54 13.08
CA SER A 85 9.83 -12.29 13.09
C SER A 85 8.66 -11.32 12.92
N ILE A 86 7.71 -11.74 12.09
CA ILE A 86 6.47 -11.04 11.80
C ILE A 86 5.37 -12.10 11.92
N ASP A 87 4.89 -12.30 13.15
CA ASP A 87 4.00 -13.41 13.47
C ASP A 87 2.58 -12.90 13.62
N LEU A 88 1.64 -13.56 12.93
CA LEU A 88 0.22 -13.23 12.90
C LEU A 88 -0.58 -14.38 13.52
N ASN A 89 -1.37 -14.09 14.55
CA ASN A 89 -2.26 -15.05 15.20
C ASN A 89 -3.73 -14.66 15.02
N LEU A 90 -4.44 -15.39 14.14
CA LEU A 90 -5.84 -15.11 13.81
C LEU A 90 -6.82 -15.40 14.96
N ALA A 91 -6.52 -16.36 15.83
CA ALA A 91 -7.38 -16.71 16.96
C ALA A 91 -7.32 -15.65 18.05
N ARG A 92 -6.10 -15.16 18.33
CA ARG A 92 -5.87 -14.05 19.28
C ARG A 92 -6.15 -12.68 18.67
N LYS A 93 -6.24 -12.59 17.34
CA LYS A 93 -6.40 -11.35 16.58
C LYS A 93 -5.24 -10.37 16.84
N GLU A 94 -4.04 -10.92 16.85
CA GLU A 94 -2.82 -10.20 17.20
C GLU A 94 -1.73 -10.43 16.16
N MET A 95 -0.86 -9.43 16.01
CA MET A 95 0.37 -9.53 15.25
C MET A 95 1.53 -8.95 16.05
N VAL A 96 2.68 -9.60 16.00
CA VAL A 96 3.90 -9.16 16.68
C VAL A 96 5.02 -9.01 15.65
N ILE A 97 5.68 -7.84 15.67
CA ILE A 97 6.80 -7.52 14.78
C ILE A 97 8.06 -7.35 15.64
N LEU A 98 9.08 -8.16 15.37
CA LEU A 98 10.38 -8.17 16.04
C LEU A 98 11.51 -8.13 15.00
N GLY A 99 12.61 -7.45 15.33
CA GLY A 99 13.86 -7.47 14.56
C GLY A 99 13.83 -6.77 13.20
N THR A 100 12.74 -6.10 12.84
CA THR A 100 12.62 -5.28 11.64
C THR A 100 11.98 -3.94 11.97
N GLN A 101 12.54 -2.87 11.43
CA GLN A 101 11.99 -1.53 11.58
C GLN A 101 11.36 -1.02 10.27
N TYR A 102 11.27 -1.86 9.25
CA TYR A 102 10.59 -1.48 8.01
C TYR A 102 9.10 -1.21 8.27
N ALA A 103 8.63 0.02 8.08
CA ALA A 103 7.29 0.40 8.51
C ALA A 103 6.18 -0.38 7.78
N SER A 104 6.46 -0.78 6.54
CA SER A 104 5.51 -1.52 5.70
C SER A 104 5.11 -2.88 6.27
N GLU A 105 5.87 -3.46 7.20
CA GLU A 105 5.50 -4.73 7.83
C GLU A 105 4.15 -4.58 8.56
N THR A 106 3.93 -3.45 9.22
CA THR A 106 2.65 -3.17 9.90
C THR A 106 1.51 -3.00 8.88
N LYS A 107 1.75 -2.24 7.80
CA LYS A 107 0.78 -2.04 6.71
C LYS A 107 0.40 -3.37 6.05
N LYS A 108 1.38 -4.13 5.56
CA LYS A 108 1.15 -5.38 4.81
C LYS A 108 0.68 -6.54 5.70
N GLY A 109 1.01 -6.52 6.99
CA GLY A 109 0.40 -7.41 7.98
C GLY A 109 -1.10 -7.18 8.09
N LEU A 110 -1.54 -5.93 8.25
CA LEU A 110 -2.97 -5.58 8.23
C LEU A 110 -3.64 -5.94 6.90
N PHE A 111 -2.96 -5.69 5.78
CA PHE A 111 -3.48 -6.07 4.47
C PHE A 111 -3.68 -7.59 4.34
N SER A 112 -2.77 -8.38 4.90
CA SER A 112 -2.91 -9.85 4.95
C SER A 112 -4.13 -10.27 5.80
N VAL A 113 -4.37 -9.58 6.92
CA VAL A 113 -5.61 -9.74 7.71
C VAL A 113 -6.85 -9.42 6.86
N MET A 114 -6.82 -8.34 6.07
CA MET A 114 -7.93 -7.99 5.16
C MET A 114 -8.13 -9.05 4.08
N HIS A 115 -7.05 -9.59 3.50
CA HIS A 115 -7.10 -10.70 2.56
C HIS A 115 -7.70 -11.98 3.17
N TYR A 116 -7.65 -12.17 4.48
CA TYR A 116 -8.32 -13.29 5.17
C TYR A 116 -9.78 -12.98 5.54
N LEU A 117 -10.05 -11.79 6.10
CA LEU A 117 -11.36 -11.43 6.64
C LEU A 117 -12.37 -11.09 5.55
N MET A 118 -11.96 -10.38 4.50
CA MET A 118 -12.89 -9.87 3.49
C MET A 118 -13.52 -10.98 2.64
N PRO A 119 -12.77 -11.98 2.13
CA PRO A 119 -13.38 -13.06 1.37
C PRO A 119 -14.41 -13.85 2.17
N LYS A 120 -14.19 -14.04 3.48
CA LYS A 120 -15.15 -14.67 4.39
C LYS A 120 -16.46 -13.90 4.55
N ARG A 121 -16.46 -12.61 4.20
CA ARG A 121 -17.63 -11.73 4.17
C ARG A 121 -18.18 -11.52 2.74
N GLY A 122 -17.71 -12.29 1.75
CA GLY A 122 -18.08 -12.11 0.34
C GLY A 122 -17.49 -10.86 -0.31
N ILE A 123 -16.52 -10.21 0.34
CA ILE A 123 -15.87 -8.99 -0.15
C ILE A 123 -14.51 -9.36 -0.73
N LEU A 124 -14.28 -8.95 -1.98
CA LEU A 124 -13.02 -9.24 -2.66
C LEU A 124 -11.96 -8.21 -2.23
N SER A 125 -10.89 -8.66 -1.56
CA SER A 125 -9.73 -7.81 -1.25
C SER A 125 -8.68 -7.91 -2.36
N LEU A 126 -8.11 -6.76 -2.75
CA LEU A 126 -7.31 -6.57 -3.96
C LEU A 126 -6.03 -5.79 -3.65
N HIS A 127 -4.92 -6.21 -4.27
CA HIS A 127 -3.68 -5.45 -4.31
C HIS A 127 -3.64 -4.66 -5.63
N SER A 128 -4.07 -3.40 -5.57
CA SER A 128 -4.34 -2.59 -6.76
C SER A 128 -4.21 -1.10 -6.47
N GLY A 129 -3.85 -0.29 -7.46
CA GLY A 129 -4.21 1.13 -7.49
C GLY A 129 -5.65 1.30 -7.96
N CYS A 130 -6.31 2.39 -7.58
CA CYS A 130 -7.68 2.67 -8.00
C CYS A 130 -7.94 4.17 -8.17
N ASN A 131 -8.56 4.53 -9.29
CA ASN A 131 -9.01 5.89 -9.55
C ASN A 131 -10.39 5.89 -10.24
N MET A 132 -10.95 7.09 -10.35
CA MET A 132 -12.29 7.31 -10.90
C MET A 132 -12.32 8.53 -11.81
N GLY A 133 -12.87 8.37 -13.02
CA GLY A 133 -13.15 9.49 -13.91
C GLY A 133 -14.22 10.43 -13.37
N LYS A 134 -14.27 11.65 -13.89
CA LYS A 134 -15.30 12.64 -13.52
C LYS A 134 -16.73 12.16 -13.80
N GLY A 135 -16.90 11.27 -14.79
CA GLY A 135 -18.17 10.60 -15.09
C GLY A 135 -18.51 9.41 -14.20
N GLY A 136 -17.66 9.07 -13.21
CA GLY A 136 -17.85 7.94 -12.29
C GLY A 136 -17.24 6.62 -12.76
N ASP A 137 -16.52 6.61 -13.88
CA ASP A 137 -15.86 5.40 -14.39
C ASP A 137 -14.67 5.00 -13.52
N VAL A 138 -14.77 3.86 -12.83
CA VAL A 138 -13.73 3.35 -11.94
C VAL A 138 -12.78 2.42 -12.69
N ALA A 139 -11.48 2.56 -12.43
CA ALA A 139 -10.43 1.66 -12.91
C ALA A 139 -9.61 1.08 -11.75
N LEU A 140 -9.24 -0.19 -11.87
CA LEU A 140 -8.33 -0.91 -10.97
C LEU A 140 -7.03 -1.24 -11.71
N PHE A 141 -5.89 -1.05 -11.05
CA PHE A 141 -4.55 -1.30 -11.58
C PHE A 141 -3.83 -2.31 -10.70
N PHE A 142 -3.87 -3.58 -11.07
CA PHE A 142 -3.16 -4.67 -10.42
C PHE A 142 -1.68 -4.65 -10.79
N GLY A 143 -0.82 -5.02 -9.84
CA GLY A 143 0.62 -5.05 -10.08
C GLY A 143 1.41 -5.22 -8.80
N LEU A 144 2.68 -5.61 -8.93
CA LEU A 144 3.60 -5.63 -7.79
C LEU A 144 4.04 -4.21 -7.42
N SER A 145 4.81 -4.07 -6.35
CA SER A 145 5.37 -2.77 -6.02
C SER A 145 6.42 -2.37 -7.06
N GLY A 146 6.35 -1.14 -7.57
CA GLY A 146 7.25 -0.66 -8.62
C GLY A 146 6.76 -0.87 -10.05
N THR A 147 5.65 -1.58 -10.29
CA THR A 147 5.10 -1.83 -11.65
C THR A 147 4.14 -0.74 -12.12
N GLY A 148 4.29 0.49 -11.62
CA GLY A 148 3.51 1.64 -12.06
C GLY A 148 2.10 1.81 -11.45
N LYS A 149 1.65 0.98 -10.50
CA LYS A 149 0.32 1.12 -9.86
C LYS A 149 0.04 2.54 -9.36
N THR A 150 0.89 3.05 -8.46
CA THR A 150 0.76 4.39 -7.86
C THR A 150 0.82 5.49 -8.92
N THR A 151 1.72 5.37 -9.89
CA THR A 151 1.89 6.35 -10.97
C THR A 151 0.67 6.37 -11.91
N LEU A 152 0.07 5.22 -12.22
CA LEU A 152 -1.12 5.11 -13.08
C LEU A 152 -2.40 5.51 -12.34
N SER A 153 -2.51 5.22 -11.05
CA SER A 153 -3.67 5.62 -10.24
C SER A 153 -3.67 7.12 -9.95
N THR A 154 -2.50 7.74 -9.81
CA THR A 154 -2.34 9.16 -9.48
C THR A 154 -2.27 10.03 -10.74
N ASP A 155 -3.38 10.10 -11.47
CA ASP A 155 -3.55 11.04 -12.57
C ASP A 155 -4.30 12.28 -12.09
N HIS A 156 -3.70 13.47 -12.25
CA HIS A 156 -4.30 14.77 -11.91
C HIS A 156 -5.71 15.01 -12.51
N ASN A 157 -6.07 14.34 -13.60
CA ASN A 157 -7.38 14.47 -14.25
C ASN A 157 -8.47 13.57 -13.65
N LEU A 158 -8.08 12.59 -12.85
CA LEU A 158 -8.95 11.59 -12.25
C LEU A 158 -9.00 11.78 -10.74
N PHE A 159 -10.03 11.23 -10.11
CA PHE A 159 -10.09 11.18 -8.65
C PHE A 159 -9.35 9.95 -8.13
N LEU A 160 -8.40 10.13 -7.22
CA LEU A 160 -7.72 9.01 -6.57
C LEU A 160 -8.64 8.37 -5.52
N ILE A 161 -8.85 7.05 -5.59
CA ILE A 161 -9.53 6.29 -4.54
C ILE A 161 -8.49 5.74 -3.55
N GLY A 162 -7.38 5.19 -4.06
CA GLY A 162 -6.22 4.76 -3.27
C GLY A 162 -5.15 4.17 -4.19
N ASP A 163 -3.92 4.02 -3.73
CA ASP A 163 -2.79 3.66 -4.59
C ASP A 163 -2.38 2.18 -4.53
N ASP A 164 -2.83 1.41 -3.54
CA ASP A 164 -2.25 0.08 -3.29
C ASP A 164 -3.22 -1.01 -2.78
N GLU A 165 -4.19 -0.70 -1.91
CA GLU A 165 -5.01 -1.73 -1.25
C GLU A 165 -6.53 -1.42 -1.28
N HIS A 166 -7.32 -2.26 -1.94
CA HIS A 166 -8.76 -2.04 -2.10
C HIS A 166 -9.62 -3.24 -1.74
N CYS A 167 -10.90 -2.99 -1.53
CA CYS A 167 -11.96 -3.98 -1.48
C CYS A 167 -12.99 -3.71 -2.57
N TRP A 168 -13.50 -4.75 -3.21
CA TRP A 168 -14.69 -4.70 -4.06
C TRP A 168 -15.82 -5.45 -3.37
N SER A 169 -16.77 -4.68 -2.83
CA SER A 169 -17.97 -5.14 -2.13
C SER A 169 -19.16 -5.28 -3.10
N ASP A 170 -20.37 -5.46 -2.59
CA ASP A 170 -21.59 -5.41 -3.42
C ASP A 170 -22.03 -3.98 -3.75
N ASN A 171 -21.48 -2.98 -3.06
CA ASN A 171 -21.79 -1.56 -3.26
C ASN A 171 -20.77 -0.81 -4.13
N GLY A 172 -19.66 -1.47 -4.50
CA GLY A 172 -18.59 -0.86 -5.27
C GLY A 172 -17.20 -1.13 -4.72
N VAL A 173 -16.25 -0.33 -5.19
CA VAL A 173 -14.85 -0.37 -4.74
C VAL A 173 -14.61 0.62 -3.61
N LEU A 174 -13.67 0.30 -2.74
CA LEU A 174 -13.28 1.18 -1.64
C LEU A 174 -11.85 0.94 -1.21
N ASN A 175 -11.19 1.99 -0.73
CA ASN A 175 -9.85 1.91 -0.19
C ASN A 175 -9.86 1.22 1.19
N ILE A 176 -8.80 0.46 1.48
CA ILE A 176 -8.53 -0.09 2.80
C ILE A 176 -7.82 0.95 3.67
N GLU A 177 -7.01 1.80 3.05
CA GLU A 177 -6.03 2.68 3.69
C GLU A 177 -6.55 4.11 3.90
N GLY A 178 -5.92 4.85 4.81
CA GLY A 178 -6.13 6.29 5.04
C GLY A 178 -5.08 7.20 4.40
N GLY A 179 -4.15 6.64 3.62
CA GLY A 179 -3.04 7.36 3.00
C GLY A 179 -2.38 6.58 1.89
N CYS A 180 -1.27 7.11 1.38
CA CYS A 180 -0.46 6.49 0.32
C CYS A 180 0.96 6.21 0.83
N TYR A 181 1.58 5.17 0.28
CA TYR A 181 2.98 4.80 0.58
C TYR A 181 3.84 4.76 -0.68
N ALA A 182 4.01 5.94 -1.28
CA ALA A 182 4.61 6.10 -2.61
C ALA A 182 6.12 5.81 -2.61
N LYS A 183 6.61 5.26 -3.72
CA LYS A 183 8.03 5.14 -4.02
C LYS A 183 8.57 6.51 -4.43
N CYS A 184 9.74 6.89 -3.95
CA CYS A 184 10.30 8.22 -4.17
C CYS A 184 11.63 8.22 -4.93
N ILE A 185 12.11 7.06 -5.36
CA ILE A 185 13.38 7.01 -6.09
C ILE A 185 13.24 7.71 -7.44
N ASP A 186 14.19 8.60 -7.74
CA ASP A 186 14.20 9.44 -8.93
C ASP A 186 12.93 10.32 -9.08
N LEU A 187 12.25 10.63 -7.97
CA LEU A 187 11.07 11.50 -7.94
C LEU A 187 11.43 12.91 -8.43
N LEU A 188 10.71 13.37 -9.45
CA LEU A 188 10.86 14.71 -10.03
C LEU A 188 9.50 15.41 -10.02
N ARG A 189 9.49 16.68 -9.60
CA ARG A 189 8.29 17.50 -9.51
C ARG A 189 7.55 17.61 -10.85
N GLU A 190 8.30 17.70 -11.94
CA GLU A 190 7.76 17.87 -13.30
C GLU A 190 7.08 16.59 -13.80
N LYS A 191 7.53 15.42 -13.31
CA LYS A 191 7.03 14.11 -13.73
C LYS A 191 5.86 13.65 -12.87
N GLU A 192 5.96 13.84 -11.56
CA GLU A 192 4.98 13.36 -10.58
C GLU A 192 4.60 14.48 -9.60
N PRO A 193 3.97 15.58 -10.10
CA PRO A 193 3.68 16.76 -9.30
C PRO A 193 2.75 16.47 -8.12
N ASP A 194 1.80 15.54 -8.26
CA ASP A 194 0.85 15.20 -7.21
C ASP A 194 1.53 14.52 -6.01
N ILE A 195 2.43 13.56 -6.27
CA ILE A 195 3.24 12.90 -5.23
C ILE A 195 4.18 13.92 -4.60
N TRP A 196 4.88 14.72 -5.42
CA TRP A 196 5.78 15.76 -4.94
C TRP A 196 5.08 16.75 -4.00
N ASN A 197 3.91 17.27 -4.40
CA ASN A 197 3.17 18.26 -3.63
C ASN A 197 2.50 17.65 -2.38
N ALA A 198 2.27 16.33 -2.37
CA ALA A 198 1.77 15.62 -1.19
C ALA A 198 2.85 15.45 -0.10
N ILE A 199 4.13 15.54 -0.44
CA ILE A 199 5.25 15.52 0.51
C ILE A 199 5.37 16.90 1.18
N LYS A 200 4.86 16.99 2.41
CA LYS A 200 4.88 18.20 3.25
C LYS A 200 4.87 17.82 4.72
N PHE A 201 4.77 18.79 5.63
CA PHE A 201 4.69 18.49 7.06
C PHE A 201 3.61 17.44 7.38
N GLY A 202 3.96 16.42 8.16
CA GLY A 202 3.13 15.24 8.42
C GLY A 202 3.53 14.00 7.59
N THR A 203 4.27 14.16 6.49
CA THR A 203 4.82 13.06 5.71
C THR A 203 5.98 12.38 6.44
N VAL A 204 6.04 11.05 6.36
CA VAL A 204 7.21 10.24 6.77
C VAL A 204 8.00 9.86 5.53
N LEU A 205 9.23 10.37 5.41
CA LEU A 205 10.21 9.90 4.44
C LEU A 205 10.98 8.72 5.04
N GLU A 206 11.01 7.59 4.34
CA GLU A 206 11.72 6.37 4.78
C GLU A 206 12.89 6.06 3.84
N ASN A 207 14.08 5.93 4.43
CA ASN A 207 15.35 5.62 3.78
C ASN A 207 15.84 6.60 2.70
N ILE A 208 15.33 7.84 2.68
CA ILE A 208 15.80 8.88 1.76
C ILE A 208 16.91 9.70 2.42
N VAL A 209 17.97 9.95 1.66
CA VAL A 209 19.09 10.81 2.08
C VAL A 209 18.71 12.27 1.88
N PHE A 210 19.15 13.13 2.79
CA PHE A 210 18.95 14.57 2.72
C PHE A 210 20.21 15.28 3.22
N ASP A 211 20.45 16.49 2.74
CA ASP A 211 21.55 17.30 3.22
C ASP A 211 21.27 17.81 4.64
N GLU A 212 22.18 17.54 5.58
CA GLU A 212 21.94 17.86 7.00
C GLU A 212 21.85 19.36 7.30
N HIS A 213 22.43 20.21 6.44
CA HIS A 213 22.47 21.66 6.59
C HIS A 213 21.28 22.33 5.90
N THR A 214 21.05 22.04 4.61
CA THR A 214 19.96 22.65 3.82
C THR A 214 18.61 21.98 4.07
N ARG A 215 18.63 20.73 4.57
CA ARG A 215 17.44 19.85 4.69
C ARG A 215 16.81 19.47 3.36
N GLU A 216 17.51 19.72 2.25
CA GLU A 216 17.06 19.30 0.93
C GLU A 216 17.18 17.80 0.77
N VAL A 217 16.13 17.20 0.25
CA VAL A 217 15.99 15.75 0.07
C VAL A 217 16.56 15.36 -1.28
N ASP A 218 17.47 14.37 -1.31
CA ASP A 218 18.01 13.81 -2.54
C ASP A 218 17.24 12.53 -2.91
N TYR A 219 16.30 12.67 -3.84
CA TYR A 219 15.51 11.55 -4.35
C TYR A 219 16.27 10.63 -5.31
N SER A 220 17.46 11.03 -5.78
CA SER A 220 18.29 10.23 -6.69
C SER A 220 19.29 9.33 -5.97
N ASP A 221 19.55 9.59 -4.67
CA ASP A 221 20.47 8.81 -3.85
C ASP A 221 19.94 7.38 -3.60
N LYS A 222 20.79 6.40 -3.94
CA LYS A 222 20.51 4.95 -3.84
C LYS A 222 21.43 4.24 -2.84
N SER A 223 22.24 4.97 -2.09
CA SER A 223 23.28 4.45 -1.20
C SER A 223 22.73 3.59 -0.06
N VAL A 224 21.51 3.90 0.41
CA VAL A 224 20.80 3.10 1.42
C VAL A 224 19.96 2.00 0.76
N THR A 225 19.11 2.39 -0.20
CA THR A 225 18.25 1.47 -0.95
C THR A 225 17.61 2.18 -2.15
N GLU A 226 17.23 1.43 -3.19
CA GLU A 226 16.35 1.94 -4.27
C GLU A 226 14.86 1.94 -3.87
N ASN A 227 14.50 1.35 -2.72
CA ASN A 227 13.12 1.31 -2.19
C ASN A 227 12.86 2.47 -1.23
N THR A 228 13.24 3.68 -1.63
CA THR A 228 12.93 4.91 -0.90
C THR A 228 11.45 5.24 -0.97
N ARG A 229 10.89 5.77 0.13
CA ARG A 229 9.43 5.90 0.28
C ARG A 229 8.99 7.18 0.98
N ALA A 230 7.75 7.59 0.70
CA ALA A 230 7.03 8.61 1.44
C ALA A 230 5.65 8.09 1.85
N SER A 231 5.34 8.15 3.15
CA SER A 231 4.01 7.91 3.69
C SER A 231 3.35 9.24 4.01
N TYR A 232 2.18 9.48 3.43
CA TYR A 232 1.39 10.69 3.67
C TYR A 232 -0.10 10.36 3.70
N PRO A 233 -0.89 11.10 4.48
CA PRO A 233 -2.33 10.87 4.57
C PRO A 233 -3.01 11.25 3.25
N ILE A 234 -4.13 10.61 2.93
CA ILE A 234 -4.77 10.70 1.62
C ILE A 234 -5.18 12.14 1.26
N GLU A 235 -5.47 12.96 2.28
CA GLU A 235 -5.82 14.38 2.16
C GLU A 235 -4.66 15.26 1.68
N HIS A 236 -3.44 14.75 1.63
CA HIS A 236 -2.33 15.45 0.99
C HIS A 236 -2.44 15.44 -0.54
N VAL A 237 -3.21 14.50 -1.12
CA VAL A 237 -3.44 14.41 -2.56
C VAL A 237 -4.67 15.25 -2.94
N PRO A 238 -4.52 16.35 -3.71
CA PRO A 238 -5.61 17.31 -3.93
C PRO A 238 -6.85 16.74 -4.62
N ASN A 239 -6.66 15.78 -5.52
CA ASN A 239 -7.70 15.08 -6.27
C ASN A 239 -8.12 13.75 -5.60
N ALA A 240 -7.75 13.50 -4.35
CA ALA A 240 -8.28 12.36 -3.62
C ALA A 240 -9.80 12.47 -3.45
N LYS A 241 -10.50 11.38 -3.77
CA LYS A 241 -11.91 11.25 -3.42
C LYS A 241 -12.00 10.93 -1.93
N ILE A 242 -12.28 11.94 -1.11
CA ILE A 242 -12.50 11.74 0.32
C ILE A 242 -13.72 10.83 0.53
N LEU A 243 -13.65 9.99 1.57
CA LEU A 243 -14.38 8.72 1.74
C LEU A 243 -13.83 7.55 0.92
N CYS A 244 -13.03 7.79 -0.12
CA CYS A 244 -12.31 6.77 -0.88
C CYS A 244 -13.19 5.59 -1.33
N LEU A 245 -14.42 5.91 -1.77
CA LEU A 245 -15.41 4.98 -2.32
C LEU A 245 -15.61 5.26 -3.81
N GLY A 246 -15.84 4.23 -4.61
CA GLY A 246 -16.26 4.34 -6.00
C GLY A 246 -17.33 3.31 -6.35
N PRO A 247 -18.09 3.52 -7.43
CA PRO A 247 -18.98 2.49 -7.97
C PRO A 247 -18.18 1.27 -8.47
N HIS A 248 -18.88 0.30 -9.06
CA HIS A 248 -18.22 -0.88 -9.61
C HIS A 248 -17.20 -0.51 -10.70
N PRO A 249 -15.97 -1.08 -10.65
CA PRO A 249 -14.97 -0.94 -11.70
C PRO A 249 -15.53 -1.28 -13.08
N LYS A 250 -15.23 -0.42 -14.06
CA LYS A 250 -15.46 -0.70 -15.48
C LYS A 250 -14.22 -1.27 -16.15
N ASN A 251 -13.04 -0.92 -15.66
CA ASN A 251 -11.75 -1.36 -16.20
C ASN A 251 -10.89 -2.00 -15.11
N VAL A 252 -10.26 -3.11 -15.46
CA VAL A 252 -9.28 -3.82 -14.65
C VAL A 252 -8.03 -3.99 -15.50
N ALA A 253 -6.90 -3.44 -15.06
CA ALA A 253 -5.61 -3.52 -15.75
C ALA A 253 -4.59 -4.27 -14.90
N GLY A 254 -3.89 -5.25 -15.45
CA GLY A 254 -2.71 -5.88 -14.82
C GLY A 254 -1.42 -5.32 -15.38
N THR A 255 -0.45 -4.96 -14.52
CA THR A 255 0.86 -4.46 -14.91
C THR A 255 1.98 -5.45 -14.61
N GLU A 256 2.90 -5.59 -15.57
CA GLU A 256 4.11 -6.44 -15.46
C GLU A 256 5.39 -5.59 -15.48
N ASP A 257 6.38 -6.01 -14.70
CA ASP A 257 7.60 -5.25 -14.41
C ASP A 257 8.67 -5.30 -15.52
N GLY A 258 9.58 -4.32 -15.50
CA GLY A 258 10.82 -4.29 -16.25
C GLY A 258 11.93 -3.48 -15.57
N ILE A 259 12.37 -3.85 -14.35
CA ILE A 259 13.55 -3.22 -13.70
C ILE A 259 14.86 -3.91 -14.15
N LYS A 260 16.03 -3.29 -13.92
CA LYS A 260 17.37 -3.60 -14.48
C LYS A 260 17.88 -5.05 -14.37
N GLU A 261 17.46 -5.83 -13.39
CA GLU A 261 17.77 -7.28 -13.30
C GLU A 261 16.54 -8.04 -12.76
N PRO A 262 15.44 -8.16 -13.52
CA PRO A 262 14.21 -8.70 -13.00
C PRO A 262 14.32 -10.23 -13.01
N THR A 263 14.17 -10.83 -11.83
CA THR A 263 13.79 -12.24 -11.79
C THR A 263 12.32 -12.31 -12.16
N ALA A 264 12.03 -12.76 -13.39
CA ALA A 264 10.66 -13.02 -13.81
C ALA A 264 9.99 -13.92 -12.77
N THR A 265 8.88 -13.45 -12.19
CA THR A 265 8.20 -14.15 -11.10
C THR A 265 6.72 -14.21 -11.36
N PHE A 266 6.12 -15.37 -11.07
CA PHE A 266 4.68 -15.53 -11.05
C PHE A 266 4.18 -15.25 -9.64
N SER A 267 3.68 -14.05 -9.42
CA SER A 267 2.99 -13.70 -8.17
C SER A 267 1.49 -13.84 -8.36
N ALA A 268 0.92 -14.92 -7.82
CA ALA A 268 -0.52 -15.17 -7.85
C ALA A 268 -1.31 -13.92 -7.38
N CYS A 269 -2.36 -13.57 -8.11
CA CYS A 269 -3.19 -12.38 -7.86
C CYS A 269 -2.42 -11.05 -7.79
N PHE A 270 -1.20 -10.99 -8.36
CA PHE A 270 -0.27 -9.86 -8.22
C PHE A 270 0.05 -9.49 -6.76
N GLY A 271 -0.10 -10.44 -5.83
CA GLY A 271 -0.05 -10.19 -4.38
C GLY A 271 0.22 -11.43 -3.54
N ALA A 272 0.91 -12.44 -4.09
CA ALA A 272 1.11 -13.74 -3.45
C ALA A 272 1.72 -13.68 -2.04
N ALA A 273 2.50 -12.65 -1.75
CA ALA A 273 3.10 -12.42 -0.43
C ALA A 273 2.08 -12.05 0.67
N PHE A 274 0.85 -11.66 0.30
CA PHE A 274 -0.16 -11.10 1.21
C PHE A 274 -1.45 -11.92 1.28
N ILE A 275 -1.65 -12.85 0.34
CA ILE A 275 -2.86 -13.67 0.32
C ILE A 275 -2.81 -14.75 1.41
N MET A 276 -3.95 -14.97 2.06
CA MET A 276 -4.07 -15.89 3.20
C MET A 276 -4.99 -17.09 2.91
N ILE A 277 -5.65 -17.10 1.75
CA ILE A 277 -6.43 -18.23 1.24
C ILE A 277 -5.93 -18.61 -0.17
N HIS A 278 -6.42 -19.71 -0.70
CA HIS A 278 -5.96 -20.22 -1.99
C HIS A 278 -6.24 -19.20 -3.12
N PRO A 279 -5.29 -18.94 -4.05
CA PRO A 279 -5.44 -17.95 -5.11
C PRO A 279 -6.71 -18.09 -5.96
N THR A 280 -7.20 -19.32 -6.16
CA THR A 280 -8.41 -19.60 -6.95
C THR A 280 -9.66 -18.97 -6.37
N GLU A 281 -9.73 -18.79 -5.04
CA GLU A 281 -10.85 -18.13 -4.39
C GLU A 281 -10.92 -16.65 -4.82
N TYR A 282 -9.80 -15.94 -4.76
CA TYR A 282 -9.74 -14.54 -5.22
C TYR A 282 -10.02 -14.42 -6.71
N ALA A 283 -9.50 -15.36 -7.52
CA ALA A 283 -9.74 -15.38 -8.96
C ALA A 283 -11.22 -15.62 -9.30
N ALA A 284 -11.88 -16.55 -8.60
CA ALA A 284 -13.30 -16.83 -8.78
C ALA A 284 -14.16 -15.62 -8.38
N MET A 285 -13.88 -15.00 -7.23
CA MET A 285 -14.57 -13.79 -6.78
C MET A 285 -14.39 -12.62 -7.76
N LEU A 286 -13.18 -12.44 -8.30
CA LEU A 286 -12.91 -11.42 -9.31
C LEU A 286 -13.69 -11.69 -10.60
N ALA A 287 -13.66 -12.92 -11.10
CA ALA A 287 -14.37 -13.31 -12.31
C ALA A 287 -15.88 -13.09 -12.18
N GLU A 288 -16.47 -13.51 -11.04
CA GLU A 288 -17.89 -13.30 -10.75
C GLU A 288 -18.25 -11.81 -10.73
N LYS A 289 -17.48 -10.98 -10.02
CA LYS A 289 -17.74 -9.54 -9.94
C LYS A 289 -17.57 -8.85 -11.29
N MET A 290 -16.55 -9.20 -12.06
CA MET A 290 -16.35 -8.66 -13.41
C MET A 290 -17.52 -9.04 -14.34
N GLN A 291 -17.95 -10.30 -14.32
CA GLN A 291 -19.10 -10.75 -15.11
C GLN A 291 -20.40 -10.05 -14.69
N LYS A 292 -20.66 -9.97 -13.39
CA LYS A 292 -21.87 -9.34 -12.82
C LYS A 292 -21.98 -7.86 -13.18
N HIS A 293 -20.85 -7.15 -13.21
CA HIS A 293 -20.82 -5.70 -13.40
C HIS A 293 -20.34 -5.26 -14.79
N GLY A 294 -20.09 -6.19 -15.70
CA GLY A 294 -19.65 -5.91 -17.07
C GLY A 294 -18.27 -5.23 -17.16
N ALA A 295 -17.38 -5.52 -16.22
CA ALA A 295 -16.03 -4.94 -16.20
C ALA A 295 -15.15 -5.57 -17.29
N THR A 296 -14.32 -4.76 -17.96
CA THR A 296 -13.38 -5.23 -18.98
C THR A 296 -11.99 -5.39 -18.38
N CYS A 297 -11.32 -6.50 -18.73
CA CYS A 297 -9.94 -6.78 -18.34
C CYS A 297 -8.95 -6.38 -19.44
N TRP A 298 -7.81 -5.83 -19.02
CA TRP A 298 -6.71 -5.42 -19.86
C TRP A 298 -5.39 -5.92 -19.28
N LEU A 299 -4.48 -6.38 -20.13
CA LEU A 299 -3.09 -6.61 -19.76
C LEU A 299 -2.23 -5.49 -20.32
N VAL A 300 -1.44 -4.84 -19.46
CA VAL A 300 -0.61 -3.68 -19.81
C VAL A 300 0.85 -3.98 -19.45
N ASN A 301 1.72 -4.03 -20.46
CA ASN A 301 3.16 -4.16 -20.25
C ASN A 301 3.74 -2.82 -19.80
N THR A 302 4.24 -2.74 -18.56
CA THR A 302 4.90 -1.55 -18.01
C THR A 302 6.43 -1.65 -17.98
N GLY A 303 6.99 -2.74 -18.50
CA GLY A 303 8.42 -3.01 -18.56
C GLY A 303 9.08 -2.52 -19.83
N TRP A 304 9.44 -3.44 -20.73
CA TRP A 304 10.23 -3.15 -21.94
C TRP A 304 9.54 -3.65 -23.21
N SER A 305 9.87 -3.06 -24.37
CA SER A 305 9.48 -3.56 -25.70
C SER A 305 10.66 -3.54 -26.69
N GLY A 306 10.63 -4.42 -27.70
CA GLY A 306 11.59 -4.38 -28.82
C GLY A 306 12.74 -5.39 -28.83
N GLY A 307 12.72 -6.46 -28.00
CA GLY A 307 13.82 -7.45 -27.94
C GLY A 307 14.11 -8.02 -26.53
N ARG A 308 15.29 -8.66 -26.37
CA ARG A 308 15.82 -9.14 -25.06
C ARG A 308 16.60 -8.02 -24.37
N TYR A 309 16.62 -7.99 -23.04
CA TYR A 309 17.19 -6.92 -22.18
C TYR A 309 18.44 -6.20 -22.71
N SER A 310 19.41 -6.95 -23.25
CA SER A 310 20.67 -6.41 -23.80
C SER A 310 20.52 -5.46 -25.00
N SER A 311 19.32 -5.25 -25.54
CA SER A 311 19.07 -4.42 -26.73
C SER A 311 17.84 -3.50 -26.62
N LEU A 312 17.37 -3.16 -25.41
CA LEU A 312 16.04 -2.54 -25.22
C LEU A 312 16.02 -1.05 -24.86
N THR A 313 14.90 -0.42 -25.24
CA THR A 313 14.45 0.91 -24.81
C THR A 313 13.37 0.74 -23.73
N SER A 314 13.49 1.42 -22.59
CA SER A 314 12.47 1.37 -21.54
C SER A 314 11.26 2.19 -21.98
N PHE A 315 10.05 1.74 -21.62
CA PHE A 315 8.89 2.60 -21.76
C PHE A 315 9.04 3.80 -20.82
N HIS A 316 8.96 5.02 -21.35
CA HIS A 316 8.75 6.18 -20.48
C HIS A 316 7.28 6.20 -20.07
N LEU A 317 7.00 5.68 -18.87
CA LEU A 317 5.66 5.52 -18.27
C LEU A 317 4.72 6.74 -18.46
N LEU A 318 5.26 7.95 -18.44
CA LEU A 318 4.46 9.18 -18.54
C LEU A 318 4.14 9.60 -19.99
N ASN A 319 5.01 9.31 -20.96
CA ASN A 319 4.85 9.78 -22.36
C ASN A 319 4.35 8.67 -23.29
N ASP A 320 4.85 7.44 -23.11
CA ASP A 320 4.59 6.34 -24.04
C ASP A 320 3.37 5.50 -23.64
N LEU A 321 3.10 5.29 -22.35
CA LEU A 321 1.94 4.48 -21.92
C LEU A 321 0.63 5.27 -21.87
N ARG A 322 0.67 6.60 -21.72
CA ARG A 322 -0.54 7.44 -21.86
C ARG A 322 -1.03 7.53 -23.31
N SER A 323 -0.14 7.33 -24.28
CA SER A 323 -0.43 7.41 -25.72
C SER A 323 -0.46 6.04 -26.43
N LEU A 324 0.19 5.03 -25.84
CA LEU A 324 0.43 3.71 -26.45
C LEU A 324 0.26 2.61 -25.39
N MET A 325 -0.95 2.52 -24.80
CA MET A 325 -1.32 1.28 -24.13
C MET A 325 -1.46 0.20 -25.21
N VAL A 326 -0.47 -0.70 -25.30
CA VAL A 326 -0.63 -1.95 -26.05
C VAL A 326 -1.59 -2.82 -25.25
N TYR A 327 -2.87 -2.58 -25.47
CA TYR A 327 -3.95 -3.29 -24.84
C TYR A 327 -4.10 -4.67 -25.50
N THR A 328 -3.88 -5.73 -24.73
CA THR A 328 -4.57 -6.99 -25.04
C THR A 328 -5.83 -7.03 -24.19
N ARG A 329 -7.00 -6.95 -24.84
CA ARG A 329 -8.27 -7.23 -24.18
C ARG A 329 -8.33 -8.74 -23.94
N LEU A 330 -8.44 -9.15 -22.69
CA LEU A 330 -8.55 -10.55 -22.29
C LEU A 330 -9.99 -11.06 -22.37
#